data_AF-A0AAI9W5X1-F1
#
_entry.id   AF-A0AAI9W5X1-F1
#
_cell.length_a   1.000
_cell.length_b   1.000
_cell.length_c   1.000
_cell.angle_alpha   90.00
_cell.angle_beta   90.00
_cell.angle_gamma   90.00
#
_symmetry.space_group_name_H-M   'P 1'
#
loop_
_entity.id
_entity.type
_entity.pdbx_description
1 polymer ?
#
loop_
_entity_poly.entity_id
_entity_poly.type
_entity_poly.pdbx_seq_one_letter_code
_entity_poly.pdbx_strand_id
1 'polypeptide(L)' 'GKRIKRGIYRSANKTLINADVNAAANILRKVIPNAWTNGIEGLGVKQLANVLTPLTLIVR' A
#
# COMPACT_ATOMS: atom_id res chain seq x y z
N GLY A 1 -9.03 -6.04 8.20
CA GLY A 1 -8.20 -7.27 8.23
C GLY A 1 -7.44 -7.36 9.54
N LYS A 2 -6.58 -8.38 9.70
CA LYS A 2 -5.81 -8.66 10.93
C LYS A 2 -4.34 -8.91 10.60
N ARG A 3 -3.42 -8.34 11.39
CA ARG A 3 -2.00 -8.69 11.33
C ARG A 3 -1.80 -10.09 11.91
N ILE A 4 -1.15 -10.97 11.16
CA ILE A 4 -0.87 -12.35 11.60
C ILE A 4 0.48 -12.38 12.31
N LYS A 5 1.52 -11.85 11.66
CA LYS A 5 2.90 -11.75 12.19
C LYS A 5 3.60 -10.52 11.59
N ARG A 6 4.85 -10.25 12.00
CA ARG A 6 5.65 -9.18 11.38
C ARG A 6 5.77 -9.44 9.87
N GLY A 7 5.59 -8.38 9.09
CA GLY A 7 5.58 -8.46 7.62
C GLY A 7 4.33 -9.05 6.99
N ILE A 8 3.37 -9.64 7.72
CA ILE A 8 2.18 -10.26 7.11
C ILE A 8 0.87 -9.74 7.73
N TYR A 9 0.05 -9.13 6.88
CA TYR A 9 -1.31 -8.71 7.15
C TYR A 9 -2.30 -9.47 6.26
N ARG A 10 -3.41 -9.94 6.85
CA ARG A 10 -4.51 -10.56 6.10
C ARG A 10 -5.68 -9.59 6.00
N SER A 11 -6.06 -9.22 4.79
CA SER A 11 -7.24 -8.40 4.51
C SER A 11 -8.54 -9.15 4.81
N ALA A 12 -9.68 -8.47 4.69
CA ALA A 12 -10.99 -9.09 4.91
C ALA A 12 -11.31 -10.18 3.87
N ASN A 13 -10.91 -9.97 2.61
CA ASN A 13 -11.04 -10.94 1.52
C ASN A 13 -9.92 -12.02 1.50
N LYS A 14 -9.23 -12.22 2.63
CA LYS A 14 -8.17 -13.23 2.81
C LYS A 14 -6.89 -13.02 1.99
N THR A 15 -6.75 -11.91 1.26
CA THR A 15 -5.48 -11.53 0.60
C THR A 15 -4.39 -11.26 1.63
N LEU A 16 -3.19 -11.79 1.37
CA LEU A 16 -1.99 -11.52 2.18
C LEU A 16 -1.24 -10.33 1.58
N ILE A 17 -0.90 -9.37 2.43
CA ILE A 17 -0.22 -8.13 2.06
C ILE A 17 0.88 -7.88 3.09
N ASN A 18 1.95 -7.20 2.69
CA ASN A 18 2.92 -6.72 3.66
C ASN A 18 2.25 -5.79 4.70
N ALA A 19 2.51 -6.04 5.98
CA ALA A 19 1.86 -5.31 7.07
C ALA A 19 2.24 -3.82 7.11
N ASP A 20 3.51 -3.50 6.85
CA ASP A 20 4.03 -2.13 6.90
C ASP A 20 3.55 -1.32 5.69
N VAL A 21 3.49 -1.97 4.52
CA VAL A 21 2.87 -1.42 3.31
C VAL A 21 1.39 -1.09 3.54
N ASN A 22 0.64 -2.02 4.12
CA ASN A 22 -0.77 -1.78 4.44
C ASN A 22 -0.92 -0.63 5.44
N ALA A 23 0.02 -0.46 6.37
CA ALA A 23 0.02 0.69 7.28
C ALA A 23 0.30 2.01 6.54
N ALA A 24 1.34 2.07 5.70
CA ALA A 24 1.68 3.24 4.90
C ALA A 24 0.52 3.68 4.00
N ALA A 25 -0.12 2.74 3.30
CA ALA A 25 -1.29 3.03 2.46
C ALA A 25 -2.47 3.59 3.29
N ASN A 26 -2.70 3.07 4.51
CA ASN A 26 -3.75 3.60 5.38
C ASN A 26 -3.43 5.01 5.92
N ILE A 27 -2.17 5.31 6.21
CA ILE A 27 -1.74 6.67 6.59
C ILE A 27 -2.03 7.63 5.43
N LEU A 28 -1.53 7.28 4.24
CA LEU A 28 -1.73 8.11 3.05
C LEU A 28 -3.23 8.34 2.79
N ARG A 29 -4.08 7.32 2.97
CA ARG A 29 -5.53 7.43 2.73
C ARG A 29 -6.23 8.36 3.72
N LYS A 30 -5.75 8.40 4.96
CA LYS A 30 -6.34 9.24 6.03
C LYS A 30 -5.84 10.67 5.97
N VAL A 31 -4.56 10.86 5.68
CA VAL A 31 -3.90 12.18 5.74
C VAL A 31 -4.03 12.91 4.39
N ILE A 32 -4.00 12.18 3.28
CA ILE A 32 -4.08 12.71 1.92
C ILE A 32 -5.15 11.94 1.13
N PRO A 33 -6.44 12.21 1.37
CA PRO A 33 -7.54 11.41 0.80
C PRO A 33 -7.54 11.36 -0.73
N ASN A 34 -7.06 12.44 -1.38
CA ASN A 34 -7.03 12.59 -2.83
C ASN A 34 -5.74 12.08 -3.48
N ALA A 35 -4.83 11.44 -2.73
CA ALA A 35 -3.54 10.98 -3.27
C ALA A 35 -3.66 9.97 -4.41
N TRP A 36 -4.78 9.24 -4.50
CA TRP A 36 -5.03 8.25 -5.56
C TRP A 36 -5.77 8.84 -6.77
N THR A 37 -6.48 9.96 -6.60
CA THR A 37 -7.22 10.62 -7.68
C THR A 37 -6.40 11.71 -8.33
N ASN A 38 -5.73 12.53 -7.51
CA ASN A 38 -4.97 13.70 -7.95
C ASN A 38 -3.47 13.40 -8.04
N GLY A 39 -3.06 12.19 -7.60
CA GLY A 39 -1.66 11.87 -7.40
C GLY A 39 -1.08 12.60 -6.19
N ILE A 40 0.23 12.49 -6.03
CA ILE A 40 1.00 13.20 -5.01
C ILE A 40 1.94 14.14 -5.76
N GLU A 41 1.87 15.44 -5.48
CA GLU A 41 2.75 16.43 -6.10
C GLU A 41 4.22 16.07 -5.85
N GLY A 42 5.05 16.12 -6.90
CA GLY A 42 6.47 15.77 -6.83
C GLY A 42 6.79 14.28 -6.99
N LEU A 43 5.80 13.37 -7.05
CA LEU A 43 6.04 12.00 -7.53
C LEU A 43 6.03 11.97 -9.06
N GLY A 44 7.19 11.73 -9.67
CA GLY A 44 7.31 11.50 -11.11
C GLY A 44 6.76 10.14 -11.56
N VAL A 45 6.56 9.99 -12.87
CA VAL A 45 6.00 8.79 -13.51
C VAL A 45 6.77 7.51 -13.15
N LYS A 46 8.08 7.60 -12.96
CA LYS A 46 8.93 6.46 -12.54
C LYS A 46 8.65 6.01 -11.10
N GLN A 47 8.36 6.93 -10.18
CA GLN A 47 8.00 6.57 -8.81
C GLN A 47 6.60 5.95 -8.74
N LEU A 48 5.66 6.38 -9.58
CA LEU A 48 4.33 5.77 -9.68
C LEU A 48 4.39 4.30 -10.12
N ALA A 49 5.26 3.95 -11.07
CA ALA A 49 5.42 2.55 -11.52
C ALA A 49 5.83 1.59 -10.39
N ASN A 50 6.65 2.05 -9.44
CA ASN A 50 7.10 1.24 -8.29
C ASN A 50 6.02 1.08 -7.21
N VAL A 51 5.12 2.07 -7.08
CA VAL A 51 3.96 2.00 -6.17
C VAL A 51 2.85 1.13 -6.76
N LEU A 52 2.67 1.19 -8.08
CA LEU A 52 1.57 0.52 -8.80
C LEU A 52 1.86 -0.95 -9.12
N THR A 53 3.12 -1.38 -9.16
CA THR A 53 3.47 -2.78 -9.43
C THR A 53 3.35 -3.62 -8.14
N PRO A 54 2.33 -4.50 -8.01
CA PRO A 54 2.08 -5.21 -6.75
C PRO A 54 3.08 -6.35 -6.51
N LEU A 55 3.85 -6.74 -7.52
CA LEU A 55 4.67 -7.96 -7.51
C LEU A 55 5.77 -7.91 -6.44
N THR A 56 6.23 -6.72 -6.04
CA THR A 56 7.24 -6.51 -4.98
C THR A 56 6.64 -6.34 -3.59
N LEU A 57 5.36 -5.98 -3.47
CA LEU A 57 4.68 -5.75 -2.18
C LEU A 57 3.83 -6.95 -1.72
N ILE A 58 3.53 -7.88 -2.64
CA ILE A 58 2.94 -9.18 -2.31
C ILE A 58 4.05 -10.02 -1.68
N VAL A 59 3.96 -10.20 -0.37
CA VAL A 59 4.82 -11.12 0.37
C VAL A 59 4.50 -12.52 -0.13
N ARG A 60 5.42 -13.10 -0.92
CA ARG A 60 5.49 -14.55 -1.13
C ARG A 60 5.82 -15.24 0.19
#